data_AF-A0A842RS74-F1
#
_entry.id   AF-A0A842RS74-F1
#
_cell.length_a   1.000
_cell.length_b   1.000
_cell.length_c   1.000
_cell.angle_alpha   90.00
_cell.angle_beta   90.00
_cell.angle_gamma   90.00
#
_symmetry.space_group_name_H-M   'P 1'
#
loop_
_entity.id
_entity.type
_entity.pdbx_description
1 polymer ?
#
loop_
_entity_poly.entity_id
_entity_poly.type
_entity_poly.pdbx_seq_one_letter_code
_entity_poly.pdbx_strand_id
1 'polypeptide(L)' 'MVNTLSDAMVQIKNAEKARQKEVIISPASKLLQKVLRIFQQHAYIIRDYL' A
#
# COMPACT_ATOMS: atom_id res chain seq x y z
N MET A 1 10.91 13.42 1.99
CA MET A 1 9.52 12.93 2.00
C MET A 1 8.60 14.11 1.76
N VAL A 2 8.20 14.32 0.51
CA VAL A 2 7.34 15.46 0.14
C VAL A 2 5.87 15.03 0.17
N ASN A 3 5.56 13.76 -0.12
CA ASN A 3 4.22 13.21 -0.04
C ASN A 3 4.26 11.71 0.34
N THR A 4 3.88 11.40 1.59
CA THR A 4 3.87 10.04 2.15
C THR A 4 2.96 9.07 1.39
N LEU A 5 1.85 9.56 0.82
CA LEU A 5 0.93 8.74 0.05
C LEU A 5 1.54 8.38 -1.31
N SER A 6 2.11 9.37 -2.01
CA SER A 6 2.76 9.12 -3.30
C SER A 6 3.91 8.13 -3.16
N ASP A 7 4.74 8.29 -2.13
CA ASP A 7 5.87 7.39 -1.85
C ASP A 7 5.38 5.96 -1.56
N ALA A 8 4.31 5.80 -0.78
CA ALA A 8 3.68 4.51 -0.49
C ALA A 8 3.14 3.81 -1.75
N MET A 9 2.46 4.54 -2.64
CA MET A 9 1.91 3.99 -3.87
C MET A 9 3.01 3.51 -4.83
N VAL A 10 4.12 4.25 -4.91
CA VAL A 10 5.29 3.84 -5.71
C VAL A 10 5.89 2.55 -5.17
N GLN A 11 6.02 2.41 -3.85
CA GLN A 11 6.54 1.18 -3.23
C GLN A 11 5.65 -0.04 -3.54
N ILE A 12 4.33 0.09 -3.39
CA ILE A 12 3.39 -1.00 -3.71
C ILE A 12 3.51 -1.42 -5.18
N LYS A 13 3.49 -0.45 -6.10
CA LYS A 13 3.62 -0.73 -7.54
C LYS A 13 4.92 -1.43 -7.88
N ASN A 14 6.03 -1.00 -7.28
CA ASN A 14 7.33 -1.60 -7.55
C ASN A 14 7.43 -3.02 -6.96
N ALA A 15 6.87 -3.24 -5.77
CA ALA A 15 6.79 -4.57 -5.15
C ALA A 15 5.96 -5.54 -5.99
N GLU A 16 4.80 -5.09 -6.50
CA GLU A 16 3.95 -5.86 -7.41
C GLU A 16 4.68 -6.21 -8.72
N LYS A 17 5.33 -5.22 -9.35
CA LYS A 17 6.16 -5.44 -10.55
C LYS A 17 7.32 -6.42 -10.29
N ALA A 18 7.89 -6.41 -9.08
CA ALA A 18 8.93 -7.33 -8.64
C ALA A 18 8.39 -8.71 -8.20
N ARG A 19 7.07 -8.93 -8.24
CA ARG A 19 6.39 -10.14 -7.76
C ARG A 19 6.64 -10.46 -6.29
N GLN A 20 6.89 -9.43 -5.47
CA GLN A 20 6.95 -9.59 -4.02
C GLN A 20 5.53 -9.88 -3.50
N LYS A 21 5.44 -10.80 -2.54
CA LYS A 21 4.14 -11.19 -1.94
C LYS A 21 3.68 -10.22 -0.85
N GLU A 22 4.59 -9.39 -0.34
CA GLU A 22 4.34 -8.46 0.75
C GLU A 22 5.18 -7.19 0.57
N VAL A 23 4.72 -6.08 1.17
CA VAL A 23 5.45 -4.81 1.22
C VAL A 23 5.23 -4.15 2.57
N ILE A 24 6.29 -3.60 3.15
CA ILE A 24 6.25 -2.82 4.40
C ILE A 24 6.32 -1.35 4.03
N ILE A 25 5.34 -0.57 4.47
CA ILE A 25 5.25 0.86 4.16
C ILE A 25 5.40 1.67 5.45
N SER A 26 6.33 2.62 5.45
CA SER A 26 6.58 3.54 6.55
C SER A 26 6.94 4.94 6.03
N PRO A 27 6.47 6.03 6.66
CA PRO A 27 5.63 6.09 7.85
C PRO A 27 4.15 5.82 7.56
N ALA A 28 3.43 5.30 8.55
CA ALA A 28 1.99 5.08 8.47
C ALA A 28 1.21 6.40 8.61
N SER A 29 0.04 6.48 7.95
CA SER A 29 -0.90 7.60 8.12
C SER A 29 -2.35 7.11 8.03
N LYS A 30 -3.29 7.84 8.66
CA LYS A 30 -4.73 7.55 8.57
C LYS A 30 -5.25 7.60 7.13
N LEU A 31 -4.67 8.47 6.30
CA LEU A 31 -5.01 8.57 4.88
C LEU A 31 -4.57 7.31 4.13
N LEU A 32 -3.33 6.87 4.31
CA LEU A 32 -2.82 5.64 3.71
C LEU A 32 -3.69 4.43 4.11
N GLN A 33 -4.05 4.32 5.39
CA GLN A 33 -4.94 3.26 5.87
C GLN A 33 -6.29 3.24 5.15
N LYS A 34 -6.92 4.41 4.94
CA LYS A 34 -8.18 4.51 4.19
C LYS A 34 -8.03 4.11 2.72
N VAL A 35 -6.94 4.50 2.08
CA VAL A 35 -6.64 4.12 0.68
C VAL A 35 -6.43 2.61 0.56
N LEU A 36 -5.62 2.01 1.45
CA LEU A 36 -5.42 0.56 1.48
C LEU A 36 -6.73 -0.19 1.74
N ARG A 37 -7.64 0.37 2.55
CA ARG A 37 -8.98 -0.21 2.76
C ARG A 37 -9.82 -0.22 1.49
N ILE A 38 -9.75 0.84 0.67
CA ILE A 38 -10.42 0.88 -0.64
C ILE A 38 -9.81 -0.18 -1.57
N PHE A 39 -8.48 -0.32 -1.58
CA PHE A 39 -7.82 -1.35 -2.39
C PHE A 39 -8.25 -2.76 -1.98
N GLN A 40 -8.45 -3.02 -0.69
CA GLN A 40 -9.01 -4.28 -0.20
C GLN A 40 -10.46 -4.50 -0.69
N GLN A 41 -11.31 -3.47 -0.61
CA GLN A 41 -12.71 -3.55 -1.04
C GLN A 41 -12.87 -3.87 -2.52
N HIS A 42 -11.95 -3.38 -3.35
CA HIS A 42 -11.94 -3.62 -4.79
C HIS A 42 -11.00 -4.78 -5.21
N ALA A 43 -10.55 -5.61 -4.26
CA ALA A 43 -9.70 -6.78 -4.49
C ALA A 43 -8.35 -6.50 -5.20
N TYR A 44 -7.82 -5.28 -5.08
CA TYR A 44 -6.46 -4.94 -5.54
C TYR A 44 -5.37 -5.52 -4.62
N ILE A 45 -5.67 -5.70 -3.33
CA ILE A 45 -4.77 -6.33 -2.36
C ILE A 45 -5.54 -7.35 -1.51
N ILE A 46 -4.87 -8.41 -1.10
CA ILE A 46 -5.48 -9.55 -0.39
C ILE A 46 -5.69 -9.22 1.09
N ARG A 47 -6.71 -9.85 1.67
CA ARG A 47 -7.29 -9.61 3.00
C ARG A 47 -6.45 -10.19 4.16
N ASP A 48 -5.14 -9.98 4.18
CA ASP A 48 -4.29 -10.42 5.28
C ASP A 48 -3.47 -9.24 5.82
N TYR A 49 -4.14 -8.32 6.52
CA TYR A 49 -3.50 -7.25 7.28
C TYR A 49 -4.30 -6.99 8.56
N LEU A 50 -3.93 -7.68 9.64
CA LEU A 50 -4.05 -7.24 11.03
C LEU A 50 -2.71 -7.51 11.71
#